data_AF-A0AB73NJ11-F1
#
_entry.id   AF-A0AB73NJ11-F1
#
_cell.length_a   1.000
_cell.length_b   1.000
_cell.length_c   1.000
_cell.angle_alpha   90.00
_cell.angle_beta   90.00
_cell.angle_gamma   90.00
#
_symmetry.space_group_name_H-M   'P 1'
#
loop_
_entity.id
_entity.type
_entity.pdbx_description
1 polymer ?
#
loop_
_entity_poly.entity_id
_entity_poly.type
_entity_poly.pdbx_seq_one_letter_code
_entity_poly.pdbx_strand_id
1 'polypeptide(L)'
;MTSYKYIGMNRNSGLNIGDIDHIRQSISDILTTPQGSRVMRRDYGSLLSTLIDQPQNPALRLKMMVAVYGAVMRWEPRVTLGAARDAECHQYHHSN
;
A
#
# COMPACT_ATOMS: atom_id res chain seq x y z
N MET A 1 9.24 10.53 28.76
CA MET A 1 8.92 9.35 27.94
C MET A 1 7.94 9.78 26.87
N THR A 2 8.28 9.66 25.59
CA THR A 2 7.39 10.04 24.48
C THR A 2 6.17 9.13 24.52
N SER A 3 4.99 9.68 24.79
CA SER A 3 3.74 8.93 24.81
C SER A 3 3.25 8.78 23.37
N TYR A 4 3.32 7.56 22.84
CA TYR A 4 2.78 7.22 21.53
C TYR A 4 1.32 6.76 21.68
N LYS A 5 0.45 7.19 20.78
CA LYS A 5 -0.95 6.73 20.74
C LYS A 5 -1.05 5.29 20.22
N TYR A 6 -0.18 4.92 19.28
CA TYR A 6 -0.07 3.58 18.74
C TYR A 6 1.36 3.06 18.90
N ILE A 7 1.51 1.84 19.42
CA ILE A 7 2.81 1.17 19.60
C ILE A 7 2.76 -0.19 18.93
N GLY A 8 3.83 -0.55 18.24
CA GLY A 8 4.03 -1.88 17.67
C GLY A 8 5.50 -2.21 17.50
N MET A 9 5.79 -3.37 16.91
CA MET A 9 7.15 -3.84 16.66
C MET A 9 7.57 -3.55 15.21
N ASN A 10 8.81 -3.09 15.03
CA ASN A 10 9.40 -2.96 13.70
C ASN A 10 9.66 -4.34 13.09
N ARG A 11 9.19 -4.57 11.86
CA ARG A 11 9.33 -5.86 11.16
C ARG A 11 10.78 -6.27 10.85
N ASN A 12 11.71 -5.32 10.79
CA ASN A 12 13.11 -5.53 10.42
C ASN A 12 14.03 -5.56 11.64
N SER A 13 13.85 -4.64 12.59
CA SER A 13 14.74 -4.50 13.75
C SER A 13 14.21 -5.15 15.03
N GLY A 14 12.92 -5.48 15.10
CA GLY A 14 12.29 -6.01 16.32
C GLY A 14 12.11 -4.99 17.46
N LEU A 15 12.55 -3.75 17.27
CA LEU A 15 12.40 -2.67 18.26
C LEU A 15 10.99 -2.08 18.24
N ASN A 16 10.59 -1.43 19.35
CA ASN A 16 9.32 -0.73 19.43
C ASN A 16 9.32 0.50 18.51
N ILE A 17 8.26 0.64 17.71
CA ILE A 17 7.96 1.80 16.87
C ILE A 17 6.59 2.37 17.25
N GLY A 18 6.50 3.70 17.17
CA GLY A 18 5.30 4.45 17.55
C GLY A 18 4.60 5.08 16.34
N ASP A 19 3.33 5.43 16.55
CA ASP A 19 2.52 6.35 15.75
C ASP A 19 2.77 6.27 14.23
N ILE A 20 3.47 7.26 13.67
CA ILE A 20 3.64 7.41 12.22
C ILE A 20 4.45 6.27 11.60
N ASP A 21 5.47 5.77 12.29
CA ASP A 21 6.31 4.69 11.76
C ASP A 21 5.57 3.37 11.78
N HIS A 22 4.76 3.16 12.81
CA HIS A 22 3.85 2.02 12.86
C HIS A 22 2.78 2.08 11.76
N ILE A 23 2.21 3.27 11.49
CA ILE A 23 1.24 3.47 10.39
C ILE A 23 1.90 3.22 9.02
N ARG A 24 3.11 3.75 8.78
CA ARG A 24 3.86 3.52 7.53
C ARG A 24 4.12 2.03 7.30
N GLN A 25 4.54 1.31 8.34
CA GLN A 25 4.75 -0.13 8.26
C GLN A 25 3.45 -0.86 7.93
N SER A 26 2.35 -0.48 8.57
CA SER A 26 1.01 -1.04 8.31
C SER A 26 0.56 -0.84 6.86
N ILE A 27 0.66 0.38 6.34
CA ILE A 27 0.29 0.68 4.93
C ILE A 27 1.16 -0.12 3.96
N SER A 28 2.47 -0.19 4.21
CA SER A 28 3.38 -0.99 3.37
C SER A 28 3.00 -2.47 3.37
N ASP A 29 2.68 -3.05 4.54
CA ASP A 29 2.22 -4.43 4.67
C ASP A 29 0.90 -4.68 3.94
N ILE A 30 -0.09 -3.78 4.06
CA ILE A 30 -1.38 -3.87 3.37
C ILE A 30 -1.19 -3.87 1.84
N LEU A 31 -0.42 -2.93 1.31
CA LEU A 31 -0.27 -2.75 -0.14
C LEU A 31 0.59 -3.85 -0.78
N THR A 32 1.59 -4.35 -0.08
CA THR A 32 2.52 -5.38 -0.61
C THR A 32 1.99 -6.80 -0.45
N THR A 33 1.06 -7.06 0.47
CA THR A 33 0.48 -8.39 0.67
C THR A 33 -0.57 -8.70 -0.41
N PRO A 34 -0.38 -9.73 -1.25
CA PRO A 34 -1.42 -10.15 -2.19
C PRO A 34 -2.65 -10.66 -1.47
N GLN A 35 -3.84 -10.26 -1.93
CA GLN A 35 -5.08 -10.83 -1.41
C GLN A 35 -5.08 -12.36 -1.59
N GLY A 36 -5.54 -13.07 -0.57
CA GLY A 36 -5.57 -14.52 -0.52
C GLY A 36 -4.31 -15.18 0.03
N SER A 37 -3.22 -14.43 0.26
CA SER A 37 -1.95 -15.01 0.75
C SER A 37 -1.95 -15.36 2.25
N ARG A 38 -2.71 -14.62 3.08
CA ARG A 38 -2.77 -14.88 4.54
C ARG A 38 -3.69 -16.05 4.90
N VAL A 39 -3.18 -16.97 5.71
CA VAL A 39 -3.95 -18.08 6.28
C VAL A 39 -5.06 -17.53 7.21
N MET A 40 -6.27 -18.09 7.13
CA MET A 40 -7.48 -17.66 7.87
C MET A 40 -7.92 -16.19 7.66
N ARG A 41 -7.23 -15.39 6.85
CA ARG A 41 -7.57 -13.99 6.52
C ARG A 41 -7.37 -13.72 5.03
N ARG A 42 -8.05 -14.51 4.19
CA ARG A 42 -7.88 -14.46 2.72
C ARG A 42 -8.25 -13.10 2.13
N ASP A 43 -9.16 -12.35 2.75
CA ASP A 43 -9.54 -11.02 2.30
C ASP A 43 -8.47 -9.94 2.51
N TYR A 44 -7.46 -10.21 3.36
CA TYR A 44 -6.44 -9.23 3.71
C TYR A 44 -5.47 -8.95 2.56
N GLY A 45 -5.05 -7.70 2.44
CA GLY A 45 -4.05 -7.25 1.46
C GLY A 45 -4.65 -6.37 0.38
N SER A 46 -3.96 -6.33 -0.77
CA SER A 46 -4.36 -5.54 -1.93
C SER A 46 -4.44 -6.38 -3.20
N LEU A 47 -5.15 -5.86 -4.19
CA LEU A 47 -5.20 -6.41 -5.55
C LEU A 47 -4.05 -5.88 -6.43
N LEU A 48 -3.11 -5.10 -5.89
CA LEU A 48 -2.03 -4.50 -6.70
C LEU A 48 -1.16 -5.56 -7.37
N SER A 49 -0.93 -6.69 -6.72
CA SER A 49 -0.14 -7.79 -7.28
C SER A 49 -0.71 -8.35 -8.58
N THR A 50 -2.04 -8.27 -8.79
CA THR A 50 -2.69 -8.76 -10.03
C THR A 50 -2.60 -7.75 -11.17
N LEU A 51 -2.23 -6.50 -10.87
CA LEU A 51 -2.09 -5.41 -11.83
C LEU A 51 -0.66 -5.28 -12.36
N ILE A 52 0.29 -6.01 -11.80
CA ILE A 52 1.68 -6.09 -12.27
C ILE A 52 1.69 -6.66 -13.70
N ASP A 53 2.64 -6.18 -14.52
CA ASP A 53 2.85 -6.58 -15.91
C ASP A 53 1.67 -6.31 -16.87
N GLN A 54 0.70 -5.49 -16.47
CA GLN A 54 -0.35 -5.00 -17.35
C GLN A 54 0.11 -3.78 -18.18
N PRO A 55 -0.44 -3.57 -19.39
CA PRO A 55 -0.09 -2.42 -20.22
C PRO A 55 -0.45 -1.09 -19.53
N GLN A 56 0.48 -0.13 -19.59
CA GLN A 56 0.31 1.19 -18.97
C GLN A 56 -0.69 2.06 -19.74
N ASN A 57 -1.95 2.00 -19.35
CA ASN A 57 -3.03 2.80 -19.92
C ASN A 57 -3.85 3.51 -18.81
N PRO A 58 -4.69 4.50 -19.16
CA PRO A 58 -5.51 5.21 -18.17
C PRO A 58 -6.45 4.31 -17.36
N ALA A 59 -6.93 3.21 -17.95
CA ALA A 59 -7.77 2.25 -17.23
C ALA A 59 -6.98 1.50 -16.14
N LEU A 60 -5.74 1.11 -16.39
CA LEU A 60 -4.85 0.51 -15.40
C LEU A 60 -4.56 1.48 -14.25
N ARG A 61 -4.33 2.76 -14.56
CA ARG A 61 -4.14 3.82 -13.56
C ARG A 61 -5.34 3.90 -12.61
N LEU A 62 -6.57 3.90 -13.14
CA LEU A 62 -7.78 3.89 -12.32
C LEU A 62 -7.88 2.61 -11.47
N LYS A 63 -7.60 1.44 -12.05
CA LYS A 63 -7.60 0.16 -11.30
C LYS A 63 -6.62 0.18 -10.14
N MET A 64 -5.41 0.70 -10.34
CA MET A 64 -4.40 0.84 -9.29
C MET A 64 -4.90 1.77 -8.18
N MET A 65 -5.46 2.93 -8.53
CA MET A 65 -6.04 3.84 -7.55
C MET A 65 -7.13 3.15 -6.72
N VAL A 66 -8.11 2.51 -7.37
CA VAL A 66 -9.19 1.79 -6.69
C VAL A 66 -8.66 0.69 -5.78
N ALA A 67 -7.65 -0.07 -6.22
CA ALA A 67 -7.02 -1.10 -5.41
C ALA A 67 -6.34 -0.53 -4.14
N VAL A 68 -5.62 0.59 -4.27
CA VAL A 68 -5.01 1.30 -3.12
C VAL A 68 -6.08 1.81 -2.17
N TYR A 69 -7.06 2.57 -2.68
CA TYR A 69 -8.13 3.14 -1.87
C TYR A 69 -8.90 2.05 -1.12
N GLY A 70 -9.35 0.99 -1.82
CA GLY A 70 -10.10 -0.10 -1.23
C GLY A 70 -9.32 -0.85 -0.14
N ALA A 71 -8.04 -1.13 -0.37
CA ALA A 71 -7.21 -1.83 0.62
C ALA A 71 -6.94 -0.98 1.86
N VAL A 72 -6.54 0.28 1.69
CA VAL A 72 -6.21 1.18 2.82
C VAL A 72 -7.45 1.56 3.61
N MET A 73 -8.56 1.92 2.95
CA MET A 73 -9.79 2.27 3.65
C MET A 73 -10.37 1.11 4.46
N ARG A 74 -10.16 -0.13 4.02
CA ARG A 74 -10.63 -1.33 4.72
C ARG A 74 -9.76 -1.68 5.92
N TRP A 75 -8.44 -1.55 5.82
CA TRP A 75 -7.50 -2.11 6.80
C TRP A 75 -6.76 -1.08 7.66
N GLU A 76 -6.75 0.20 7.30
CA GLU A 76 -6.05 1.26 8.03
C GLU A 76 -6.98 2.45 8.38
N PRO A 77 -7.84 2.33 9.40
CA PRO A 77 -8.82 3.37 9.75
C PRO A 77 -8.21 4.64 10.33
N ARG A 78 -6.89 4.64 10.64
CA ARG A 78 -6.19 5.79 11.22
C ARG A 78 -5.80 6.83 10.18
N VAL A 79 -5.90 6.53 8.89
CA VAL A 79 -5.49 7.43 7.80
C VAL A 79 -6.66 7.78 6.89
N THR A 80 -6.65 9.00 6.38
CA THR A 80 -7.57 9.45 5.33
C THR A 80 -6.74 9.72 4.08
N LEU A 81 -7.09 9.05 2.99
CA LEU A 81 -6.41 9.25 1.70
C LEU A 81 -6.96 10.51 1.02
N GLY A 82 -6.07 11.43 0.67
CA GLY A 82 -6.44 12.64 -0.10
C GLY A 82 -6.25 12.47 -1.61
N ALA A 83 -5.13 11.87 -2.02
CA ALA A 83 -4.84 11.61 -3.42
C ALA A 83 -3.88 10.43 -3.57
N ALA A 84 -4.07 9.63 -4.62
CA ALA A 84 -3.09 8.69 -5.13
C ALA A 84 -2.63 9.21 -6.49
N ARG A 85 -1.32 9.37 -6.68
CA ARG A 85 -0.73 9.85 -7.92
C ARG A 85 0.31 8.83 -8.37
N ASP A 86 0.21 8.44 -9.62
CA ASP A 86 1.29 7.84 -10.39
C ASP A 86 2.39 8.88 -10.58
N ALA A 87 3.63 8.47 -10.35
CA ALA A 87 4.78 9.20 -10.85
C ALA A 87 4.86 8.90 -12.35
N GLU A 88 4.79 9.94 -13.18
CA GLU A 88 4.89 9.78 -14.63
C GLU A 88 6.20 9.06 -14.97
N CYS A 89 6.09 7.88 -15.59
CA CYS A 89 7.23 7.27 -16.25
C CYS A 89 7.45 8.05 -17.53
N HIS A 90 8.48 8.91 -17.57
CA HIS A 90 8.92 9.56 -18.80
C HIS A 90 9.21 8.46 -19.83
N GLN A 91 8.27 8.25 -20.75
CA GLN A 91 8.46 7.33 -21.85
C GLN A 91 9.64 7.84 -22.68
N TYR A 92 10.75 7.10 -22.62
CA TYR A 92 11.88 7.24 -23.53
C TYR A 92 11.36 7.02 -24.95
N HIS A 93 10.97 8.10 -25.62
CA HIS A 93 10.64 8.07 -27.04
C HIS A 93 11.98 7.92 -27.78
N HIS A 94 12.34 6.68 -28.13
CA HIS A 94 13.35 6.45 -29.15
C HIS A 94 12.80 6.97 -30.48
N SER A 95 13.19 8.19 -30.83
CA SER A 95 13.16 8.69 -32.20
C SER A 95 14.21 7.94 -33.01
N ASN A 96 13.78 7.28 -34.09
CA ASN A 96 14.63 6.67 -35.11
C ASN A 96 15.55 7.69 -35.78
#